data_AF-A0A7G9R705-F1
#
_entry.id   AF-A0A7G9R705-F1
#
_cell.length_a   1.000
_cell.length_b   1.000
_cell.length_c   1.000
_cell.angle_alpha   90.00
_cell.angle_beta   90.00
_cell.angle_gamma   90.00
#
_symmetry.space_group_name_H-M   'P 1'
#
loop_
_entity.id
_entity.type
_entity.pdbx_description
1 polymer ?
#
loop_
_entity_poly.entity_id
_entity_poly.type
_entity_poly.pdbx_seq_one_letter_code
_entity_poly.pdbx_strand_id
1 'polypeptide(L)' 'MASLTLFVWWLLVLIQALQVPDRDWAAAGQSKILLVILMVFLGILGTILYVVIARPSLGRTSPSTV' A
#
# COMPACT_ATOMS: atom_id res chain seq x y z
N MET A 1 13.64 -3.10 -6.99
CA MET A 1 13.90 -1.69 -6.66
C MET A 1 12.60 -0.88 -6.68
N ALA A 2 11.89 -0.78 -7.81
CA ALA A 2 10.67 0.03 -7.93
C ALA A 2 9.57 -0.25 -6.88
N SER A 3 9.35 -1.52 -6.52
CA SER A 3 8.37 -1.93 -5.51
C SER A 3 8.68 -1.44 -4.10
N LEU A 4 9.97 -1.42 -3.71
CA LEU A 4 10.39 -0.88 -2.42
C LEU A 4 10.23 0.64 -2.38
N THR A 5 10.60 1.33 -3.47
CA THR A 5 10.44 2.78 -3.60
C THR A 5 8.97 3.20 -3.51
N LEU A 6 8.08 2.46 -4.19
CA LEU A 6 6.63 2.66 -4.10
C LEU A 6 6.11 2.45 -2.68
N PHE A 7 6.59 1.43 -1.98
CA PHE A 7 6.19 1.15 -0.60
C PHE A 7 6.64 2.25 0.38
N VAL A 8 7.89 2.71 0.26
CA VAL A 8 8.42 3.81 1.09
C VAL A 8 7.68 5.12 0.80
N TRP A 9 7.43 5.44 -0.48
CA TRP A 9 6.64 6.60 -0.87
C TRP A 9 5.21 6.53 -0.31
N TRP A 10 4.57 5.36 -0.39
CA TRP A 10 3.24 5.13 0.17
C TRP A 10 3.19 5.37 1.69
N LEU A 11 4.20 4.89 2.43
CA LEU A 11 4.36 5.15 3.87
C LEU A 11 4.54 6.64 4.18
N LEU A 12 5.35 7.35 3.40
CA LEU A 12 5.56 8.79 3.58
C LEU A 12 4.28 9.60 3.40
N VAL A 13 3.46 9.26 2.39
CA VAL A 13 2.16 9.93 2.18
C VAL A 13 1.21 9.66 3.36
N LEU A 14 1.20 8.44 3.91
CA LEU A 14 0.39 8.13 5.10
C LEU A 14 0.84 8.96 6.31
N ILE A 15 2.15 9.03 6.57
CA ILE A 15 2.70 9.83 7.68
C ILE A 15 2.35 11.31 7.50
N GLN A 16 2.50 11.82 6.28
CA GLN A 16 2.17 13.22 5.96
C GLN A 16 0.67 13.48 6.19
N ALA A 17 -0.20 12.58 5.76
CA ALA A 17 -1.64 12.69 6.02
C ALA A 17 -1.96 12.68 7.52
N LEU A 18 -1.24 11.90 8.35
CA LEU A 18 -1.37 11.93 9.80
C LEU A 18 -0.86 13.24 10.43
N GLN A 19 0.21 13.82 9.88
CA GLN A 19 0.81 15.07 10.34
C GLN A 19 -0.05 16.30 10.00
N VAL A 20 -0.87 16.25 8.94
CA VAL A 20 -1.77 17.37 8.60
C VAL A 20 -2.83 17.51 9.71
N PRO A 21 -2.96 18.71 10.33
CA PRO A 21 -3.91 18.98 11.40
C PRO A 21 -5.35 18.74 10.99
N ASP A 22 -6.16 18.11 11.86
CA ASP A 22 -7.57 17.80 11.59
C ASP A 22 -8.43 19.03 11.24
N ARG A 23 -7.98 20.21 11.68
CA ARG A 23 -8.62 21.50 11.39
C ARG A 23 -8.62 21.84 9.90
N ASP A 24 -7.57 21.47 9.17
CA ASP A 24 -7.48 21.70 7.73
C ASP A 24 -8.38 20.74 6.94
N TRP A 25 -8.55 19.52 7.44
CA TRP A 25 -9.48 18.53 6.88
C TRP A 25 -10.95 18.94 7.08
N ALA A 26 -11.28 19.43 8.27
CA ALA A 26 -12.62 19.92 8.58
C ALA A 26 -13.03 21.14 7.73
N ALA A 27 -12.08 22.05 7.46
CA ALA A 27 -12.30 23.21 6.59
C ALA A 27 -12.59 22.81 5.12
N ALA A 28 -12.03 21.68 4.67
CA ALA A 28 -12.29 21.11 3.36
C ALA A 28 -13.53 20.19 3.31
N GLY A 29 -14.24 19.98 4.43
CA GLY A 29 -15.33 19.02 4.53
C GLY A 29 -14.90 17.56 4.31
N GLN A 30 -13.60 17.26 4.41
CA GLN A 30 -13.05 15.93 4.18
C GLN A 30 -12.74 15.21 5.50
N SER A 31 -12.94 13.90 5.48
CA SER A 31 -12.66 13.03 6.63
C SER A 31 -11.26 12.44 6.52
N LYS A 32 -10.31 12.93 7.34
CA LYS A 32 -8.96 12.34 7.47
C LYS A 32 -8.99 10.84 7.73
N ILE A 33 -9.94 10.39 8.57
CA ILE A 33 -10.14 8.97 8.89
C ILE A 33 -10.41 8.14 7.63
N LEU A 34 -11.12 8.71 6.66
CA LEU A 34 -11.53 8.04 5.43
C LEU A 34 -10.32 7.82 4.52
N LEU A 35 -9.41 8.80 4.46
CA LEU A 35 -8.15 8.66 3.74
C LEU A 35 -7.22 7.64 4.41
N VAL A 36 -7.12 7.64 5.75
CA VAL A 36 -6.33 6.65 6.49
C VAL A 36 -6.87 5.23 6.24
N ILE A 37 -8.19 5.03 6.32
CA ILE A 37 -8.83 3.75 6.03
C ILE A 37 -8.57 3.32 4.58
N LEU A 38 -8.75 4.22 3.62
CA LEU A 38 -8.48 3.95 2.20
C LEU A 38 -7.03 3.51 1.99
N MET A 39 -6.07 4.21 2.63
CA MET A 39 -4.66 3.84 2.58
C MET A 39 -4.48 2.41 3.07
N VAL A 40 -4.94 2.09 4.28
CA VAL A 40 -4.80 0.75 4.87
C VAL A 40 -5.37 -0.33 3.95
N PHE A 41 -6.56 -0.09 3.38
CA PHE A 41 -7.16 -0.99 2.40
C PHE A 41 -6.28 -1.18 1.16
N LEU A 42 -5.68 -0.11 0.63
CA LEU A 42 -4.75 -0.20 -0.49
C LEU A 42 -3.51 -1.04 -0.16
N GLY A 43 -2.95 -0.89 1.05
CA GLY A 43 -1.80 -1.68 1.50
C GLY A 43 -2.11 -3.18 1.61
N ILE A 44 -3.29 -3.51 2.16
CA ILE A 44 -3.78 -4.88 2.22
C ILE A 44 -4.01 -5.42 0.81
N LEU A 45 -4.67 -4.66 -0.06
CA LEU A 45 -4.95 -5.06 -1.44
C LEU A 45 -3.66 -5.31 -2.23
N GLY A 46 -2.65 -4.45 -2.07
CA GLY A 46 -1.32 -4.64 -2.68
C GLY A 46 -0.63 -5.92 -2.20
N THR A 47 -0.75 -6.23 -0.91
CA THR A 47 -0.21 -7.47 -0.34
C THR A 47 -0.93 -8.70 -0.89
N ILE A 48 -2.27 -8.66 -0.96
CA ILE A 48 -3.08 -9.75 -1.53
C ILE A 48 -2.70 -9.97 -3.01
N LEU A 49 -2.63 -8.90 -3.80
CA LEU A 49 -2.24 -8.98 -5.20
C LEU A 49 -0.84 -9.58 -5.38
N TYR A 50 0.12 -9.19 -4.53
CA TYR A 50 1.46 -9.78 -4.55
C TYR A 50 1.44 -11.29 -4.25
N VAL A 51 0.71 -11.70 -3.21
CA VAL A 51 0.61 -13.12 -2.83
C VAL A 51 -0.11 -13.94 -3.89
N VAL A 52 -1.15 -13.41 -4.52
CA VAL A 52 -1.95 -14.15 -5.51
C VAL A 52 -1.27 -14.19 -6.88
N ILE A 53 -0.60 -13.13 -7.31
CA ILE A 53 -0.04 -13.04 -8.67
C ILE A 53 1.46 -13.37 -8.68
N ALA A 54 2.25 -12.76 -7.80
CA ALA A 54 3.70 -12.92 -7.84
C ALA A 54 4.16 -14.27 -7.27
N ARG A 55 3.57 -14.71 -6.15
CA ARG A 55 3.95 -15.96 -5.47
C ARG A 55 3.82 -17.23 -6.34
N PRO A 56 2.72 -17.48 -7.09
CA PRO A 56 2.63 -18.68 -7.92
C PRO A 56 3.56 -18.66 -9.14
N SER A 57 4.04 -17.49 -9.59
CA SER A 57 4.99 -17.42 -10.71
C SER A 57 6.38 -17.96 -10.34
N LEU A 58 6.77 -17.87 -9.06
CA LEU A 58 8.05 -18.36 -8.55
C LEU A 58 8.07 -19.89 -8.39
N GLY A 59 6.91 -20.52 -8.19
CA GLY A 59 6.77 -21.97 -8.01
C GLY A 59 6.76 -22.79 -9.29
N ARG A 60 6.69 -22.16 -10.47
CA ARG A 60 6.72 -22.86 -11.77
C ARG A 60 8.14 -23.07 -12.31
N THR A 61 9.14 -22.48 -11.67
CA THR A 61 10.56 -22.66 -12.02
C THR A 61 11.20 -23.75 -11.16
N SER A 62 10.49 -24.85 -10.92
CA SER A 62 11.11 -26.06 -10.36
C SER A 62 11.98 -26.68 -11.45
N PRO A 63 13.31 -26.75 -11.28
CA PRO A 63 14.17 -27.44 -12.23
C PRO A 63 13.80 -28.93 -12.20
N SER A 64 13.14 -29.39 -13.25
CA SER A 64 13.01 -30.81 -13.57
C SER A 64 14.38 -31.33 -14.01
N THR A 65 15.22 -31.72 -13.06
CA THR A 65 16.46 -32.46 -13.38
C THR A 65 16.20 -33.93 -13.10
N VAL A 66 15.97 -34.64 -14.20
CA VAL A 66 16.04 -36.11 -14.36
C VAL A 66 17.47 -36.58 -14.16
#